data_AF-A0A061H6F4-F1
#
_entry.id   AF-A0A061H6F4-F1
#
_cell.length_a   1.000
_cell.length_b   1.000
_cell.length_c   1.000
_cell.angle_alpha   90.00
_cell.angle_beta   90.00
_cell.angle_gamma   90.00
#
_symmetry.space_group_name_H-M   'P 1'
#
loop_
_entity.id
_entity.type
_entity.pdbx_description
1 polymer ?
#
loop_
_entity_poly.entity_id
_entity_poly.type
_entity_poly.pdbx_seq_one_letter_code
_entity_poly.pdbx_strand_id
1 'polypeptide(L)'
;MSNSVSDRVSSFISHNNPLKSTSVHNELDRAAAWNYGPVSILAAFAGSHLILQHRLPKLFYGVDDNVYPRQDLHGDRAERHVATGKLTRAQLNRLRRWEAAHYNSVDHLPVFVGAVLSLQLAGVPNRLTNRVCAVYLAARAAYAGLYITVESEGLSWLRTLAWWTSNLTCIYAFVESAKRINHNVGTGTVAL
;
A
#
# COMPACT_ATOMS: atom_id res chain seq x y z
N MET A 1 -48.21 4.54 21.85
CA MET A 1 -46.78 4.23 21.71
C MET A 1 -46.25 5.02 20.52
N SER A 2 -45.37 5.99 20.76
CA SER A 2 -44.91 6.95 19.74
C SER A 2 -43.92 6.27 18.79
N ASN A 3 -44.30 6.02 17.53
CA ASN A 3 -43.39 5.59 16.48
C ASN A 3 -42.54 6.79 16.04
N SER A 4 -41.39 6.98 16.68
CA SER A 4 -40.45 8.04 16.36
C SER A 4 -39.91 7.88 14.94
N VAL A 5 -39.61 9.00 14.27
CA VAL A 5 -38.93 9.01 12.96
C VAL A 5 -37.61 8.22 13.03
N SER A 6 -36.94 8.23 14.18
CA SER A 6 -35.71 7.45 14.44
C SER A 6 -35.93 5.94 14.33
N ASP A 7 -37.07 5.43 14.81
CA ASP A 7 -37.40 4.00 14.78
C ASP A 7 -37.68 3.53 13.35
N ARG A 8 -38.34 4.40 12.55
CA ARG A 8 -38.59 4.14 11.12
C ARG A 8 -37.28 4.13 10.32
N VAL A 9 -36.38 5.07 10.59
CA VAL A 9 -35.05 5.14 9.94
C VAL A 9 -34.20 3.93 10.33
N SER A 10 -34.17 3.56 11.61
CA SER A 10 -33.42 2.41 12.10
C SER A 10 -33.95 1.09 11.53
N SER A 11 -35.28 0.95 11.44
CA SER A 11 -35.94 -0.19 10.81
C SER A 11 -35.63 -0.27 9.31
N PHE A 12 -35.68 0.85 8.59
CA PHE A 12 -35.34 0.92 7.17
C PHE A 12 -33.88 0.57 6.90
N ILE A 13 -32.95 1.10 7.70
CA ILE A 13 -31.52 0.77 7.59
C ILE A 13 -31.30 -0.71 7.90
N SER A 14 -31.93 -1.26 8.94
CA SER A 14 -31.78 -2.68 9.29
C SER A 14 -32.33 -3.61 8.21
N HIS A 15 -33.49 -3.30 7.62
CA HIS A 15 -34.11 -4.11 6.58
C HIS A 15 -33.35 -4.04 5.25
N ASN A 16 -32.77 -2.88 4.92
CA ASN A 16 -32.04 -2.67 3.67
C ASN A 16 -30.53 -2.75 3.85
N ASN A 17 -30.03 -3.33 4.95
CA ASN A 17 -28.59 -3.49 5.15
C ASN A 17 -28.08 -4.70 4.33
N PRO A 18 -27.37 -4.48 3.21
CA PRO A 18 -26.83 -5.59 2.41
C PRO A 18 -25.82 -6.42 3.20
N LEU A 19 -25.22 -5.86 4.26
CA LEU A 19 -24.28 -6.55 5.15
C LEU A 19 -24.93 -7.57 6.08
N LYS A 20 -26.27 -7.70 6.08
CA LYS A 20 -26.98 -8.80 6.78
C LYS A 20 -27.46 -9.89 5.81
N SER A 21 -27.30 -9.68 4.50
CA SER A 21 -27.74 -10.66 3.50
C SER A 21 -26.85 -11.89 3.54
N THR A 22 -27.48 -13.06 3.67
CA THR A 22 -26.79 -14.36 3.65
C THR A 22 -26.08 -14.61 2.32
N SER A 23 -26.61 -14.09 1.20
CA SER A 23 -25.96 -14.21 -0.11
C SER A 23 -24.66 -13.41 -0.17
N VAL A 24 -24.66 -12.18 0.33
CA VAL A 24 -23.49 -11.30 0.38
C VAL A 24 -22.41 -11.90 1.28
N HIS A 25 -22.79 -12.45 2.45
CA HIS A 25 -21.84 -13.16 3.31
C HIS A 25 -21.21 -14.37 2.61
N ASN A 26 -22.01 -15.21 1.97
CA ASN A 26 -21.51 -16.38 1.24
C ASN A 26 -20.57 -15.98 0.09
N GLU A 27 -20.85 -14.88 -0.62
CA GLU A 27 -19.98 -14.35 -1.66
C GLU A 27 -18.65 -13.81 -1.08
N LEU A 28 -18.71 -13.08 0.03
CA LEU A 28 -17.52 -12.58 0.72
C LEU A 28 -16.66 -13.72 1.26
N ASP A 29 -17.25 -14.77 1.81
CA ASP A 29 -16.53 -15.94 2.29
C ASP A 29 -15.91 -16.73 1.14
N ARG A 30 -16.64 -16.90 0.03
CA ARG A 30 -16.09 -17.47 -1.20
C ARG A 30 -14.93 -16.65 -1.72
N ALA A 31 -15.04 -15.33 -1.77
CA ALA A 31 -13.96 -14.46 -2.23
C ALA A 31 -12.75 -14.50 -1.28
N ALA A 32 -12.98 -14.59 0.04
CA ALA A 32 -11.93 -14.70 1.05
C ALA A 32 -11.24 -16.07 1.08
N ALA A 33 -11.84 -17.10 0.48
CA ALA A 33 -11.25 -18.42 0.34
C ALA A 33 -10.09 -18.46 -0.66
N TRP A 34 -10.03 -17.53 -1.62
CA TRP A 34 -8.95 -17.45 -2.60
C TRP A 34 -7.69 -16.87 -1.97
N ASN A 35 -6.52 -17.31 -2.40
CA ASN A 35 -5.25 -16.75 -1.95
C ASN A 35 -4.82 -15.61 -2.90
N TYR A 36 -4.97 -14.36 -2.45
CA TYR A 36 -4.54 -13.18 -3.22
C TYR A 36 -3.07 -12.79 -3.00
N GLY A 37 -2.29 -13.57 -2.25
CA GLY A 37 -0.88 -13.28 -1.95
C GLY A 37 -0.04 -13.03 -3.21
N PRO A 38 0.01 -13.96 -4.18
CA PRO A 38 0.80 -13.79 -5.40
C PRO A 38 0.41 -12.57 -6.24
N VAL A 39 -0.90 -12.33 -6.43
CA VAL A 39 -1.38 -11.16 -7.20
C VAL A 39 -1.15 -9.85 -6.44
N SER A 40 -1.13 -9.88 -5.11
CA SER A 40 -0.81 -8.72 -4.28
C SER A 40 0.68 -8.36 -4.33
N ILE A 41 1.56 -9.37 -4.40
CA ILE A 41 3.00 -9.18 -4.67
C ILE A 41 3.19 -8.50 -6.04
N LEU A 42 2.50 -9.01 -7.07
CA LEU A 42 2.53 -8.39 -8.40
C LEU A 42 2.00 -6.96 -8.38
N ALA A 43 0.91 -6.69 -7.66
CA ALA A 43 0.37 -5.34 -7.51
C ALA A 43 1.36 -4.40 -6.80
N ALA A 44 2.05 -4.86 -5.76
CA ALA A 44 3.08 -4.08 -5.07
C ALA A 44 4.30 -3.81 -5.98
N PHE A 45 4.71 -4.80 -6.79
CA PHE A 45 5.74 -4.62 -7.81
C PHE A 45 5.32 -3.59 -8.86
N ALA A 46 4.11 -3.71 -9.43
CA ALA A 46 3.59 -2.77 -10.41
C ALA A 46 3.48 -1.35 -9.82
N GLY A 47 2.98 -1.23 -8.58
CA GLY A 47 2.91 0.04 -7.86
C GLY A 47 4.28 0.71 -7.69
N SER A 48 5.29 -0.05 -7.27
CA SER A 48 6.64 0.47 -7.06
C SER A 48 7.39 0.73 -8.36
N HIS A 49 7.47 -0.24 -9.28
CA HIS A 49 8.37 -0.18 -10.43
C HIS A 49 7.74 0.37 -11.72
N LEU A 50 6.40 0.34 -11.84
CA LEU A 50 5.71 0.78 -13.06
C LEU A 50 4.95 2.09 -12.85
N ILE A 51 4.23 2.23 -11.74
CA ILE A 51 3.40 3.41 -11.47
C ILE A 51 4.22 4.52 -10.81
N LEU A 52 4.95 4.20 -9.74
CA LEU A 52 5.72 5.20 -8.98
C LEU A 52 7.05 5.56 -9.61
N GLN A 53 7.46 4.95 -10.72
CA GLN A 53 8.69 5.34 -11.40
C GLN A 53 8.68 6.85 -11.70
N HIS A 54 9.64 7.57 -11.12
CA HIS A 54 9.73 9.02 -11.25
C HIS A 54 10.25 9.45 -12.64
N ARG A 55 10.67 8.50 -13.48
CA ARG A 55 11.13 8.77 -14.86
C ARG A 55 10.00 9.24 -15.78
N LEU A 56 8.80 8.67 -15.65
CA LEU A 56 7.66 9.06 -16.50
C LEU A 56 7.33 10.56 -16.36
N PRO A 57 7.17 11.12 -15.15
CA PRO A 57 7.04 12.57 -14.99
C PRO A 57 8.19 13.39 -15.61
N LYS A 58 9.44 12.94 -15.45
CA LYS A 58 10.61 13.66 -16.02
C LYS A 58 10.58 13.71 -17.54
N LEU A 59 10.12 12.64 -18.19
CA LEU A 59 9.93 12.60 -19.64
C LEU A 59 8.89 13.64 -20.09
N PHE A 60 7.75 13.73 -19.40
CA PHE A 60 6.73 14.73 -19.71
C PHE A 60 7.22 16.18 -19.56
N TYR A 61 8.12 16.44 -18.61
CA TYR A 61 8.75 17.76 -18.45
C TYR A 61 9.96 17.99 -19.37
N GLY A 62 10.40 17.00 -20.14
CA GLY A 62 11.58 17.11 -21.01
C GLY A 62 12.89 17.32 -20.25
N VAL A 63 12.99 16.74 -19.04
CA VAL A 63 14.16 16.84 -18.15
C VAL A 63 14.83 15.49 -17.85
N ASP A 64 14.35 14.39 -18.44
CA ASP A 64 15.01 13.08 -18.29
C ASP A 64 16.28 13.01 -19.14
N ASP A 65 17.41 12.73 -18.50
CA ASP A 65 18.67 12.36 -19.15
C ASP A 65 18.90 10.86 -18.98
N ASN A 66 18.93 10.12 -20.08
CA ASN A 66 19.13 8.66 -20.03
C ASN A 66 20.59 8.26 -19.72
N VAL A 67 21.55 9.19 -19.82
CA VAL A 67 22.97 8.93 -19.51
C VAL A 67 23.18 8.87 -18.00
N TYR A 68 22.58 9.81 -17.25
CA TYR A 68 22.69 9.81 -15.79
C TYR A 68 21.40 10.31 -15.10
N PRO A 69 20.33 9.50 -15.13
CA PRO A 69 18.98 9.94 -14.78
C PRO A 69 18.78 10.31 -13.31
N ARG A 70 19.70 9.89 -12.42
CA ARG A 70 19.65 10.19 -10.98
C ARG A 70 20.06 11.62 -10.66
N GLN A 71 20.78 12.31 -11.54
CA GLN A 71 21.19 13.71 -11.32
C GLN A 71 20.19 14.74 -11.82
N ASP A 72 19.16 14.35 -12.58
CA ASP A 72 18.24 15.29 -13.22
C ASP A 72 17.52 16.22 -12.24
N LEU A 73 17.28 15.73 -11.03
CA LEU A 73 16.56 16.43 -9.98
C LEU A 73 17.47 17.00 -8.88
N HIS A 74 18.80 16.86 -9.02
CA HIS A 74 19.77 17.27 -7.98
C HIS A 74 20.90 18.15 -8.53
N GLY A 75 21.57 18.86 -7.62
CA GLY A 75 22.71 19.73 -7.93
C GLY A 75 22.44 20.78 -9.00
N ASP A 76 23.49 21.17 -9.71
CA ASP A 76 23.47 22.27 -10.69
C ASP A 76 22.54 22.00 -11.89
N ARG A 77 22.28 20.73 -12.21
CA ARG A 77 21.37 20.37 -13.31
C ARG A 77 19.93 20.76 -12.97
N ALA A 78 19.47 20.43 -11.76
CA ALA A 78 18.14 20.80 -11.29
C ALA A 78 17.95 22.32 -11.26
N GLU A 79 18.96 23.05 -10.79
CA GLU A 79 18.91 24.52 -10.75
C GLU A 79 18.89 25.14 -12.15
N ARG A 80 19.62 24.56 -13.11
CA ARG A 80 19.52 24.96 -14.53
C ARG A 80 18.12 24.75 -15.11
N HIS A 81 17.43 23.66 -14.77
CA HIS A 81 16.05 23.45 -15.21
C HIS A 81 15.10 24.52 -14.69
N VAL A 82 15.33 25.03 -13.48
CA VAL A 82 14.54 26.15 -12.93
C VAL A 82 14.94 27.48 -13.55
N ALA A 83 16.23 27.76 -13.67
CA ALA A 83 16.75 29.02 -14.23
C ALA A 83 16.39 29.21 -15.70
N THR A 84 16.31 28.13 -16.47
CA THR A 84 15.89 28.15 -17.89
C THR A 84 14.37 28.12 -18.08
N GLY A 85 13.60 28.08 -16.99
CA GLY A 85 12.14 28.06 -17.04
C GLY A 85 11.52 26.71 -17.46
N LYS A 86 12.32 25.64 -17.61
CA LYS A 86 11.81 24.29 -17.91
C LYS A 86 10.98 23.70 -16.78
N LEU A 87 11.35 24.02 -15.53
CA LEU A 87 10.61 23.62 -14.33
C LEU A 87 10.36 24.83 -13.45
N THR A 88 9.20 24.87 -12.80
CA THR A 88 9.01 25.72 -11.63
C THR A 88 9.68 25.10 -10.41
N ARG A 89 9.97 25.91 -9.38
CA ARG A 89 10.50 25.40 -8.09
C ARG A 89 9.56 24.37 -7.46
N ALA A 90 8.25 24.60 -7.54
CA ALA A 90 7.23 23.68 -7.04
C ALA A 90 7.23 22.34 -7.79
N GLN A 91 7.35 22.38 -9.13
CA GLN A 91 7.46 21.15 -9.95
C GLN A 91 8.71 20.35 -9.60
N LEU A 92 9.87 21.01 -9.47
CA LEU A 92 11.12 20.35 -9.05
C LEU A 92 10.98 19.69 -7.67
N ASN A 93 10.41 20.41 -6.70
CA ASN A 93 10.18 19.87 -5.35
C ASN A 93 9.23 18.66 -5.37
N ARG A 94 8.16 18.71 -6.17
CA ARG A 94 7.24 17.59 -6.34
C ARG A 94 7.92 16.38 -6.97
N LEU A 95 8.75 16.58 -8.00
CA LEU A 95 9.53 15.51 -8.64
C LEU A 95 10.50 14.85 -7.66
N ARG A 96 11.18 15.64 -6.81
CA ARG A 96 12.05 15.11 -5.73
C ARG A 96 11.27 14.25 -4.73
N ARG A 97 10.08 14.70 -4.31
CA ARG A 97 9.21 13.90 -3.42
C ARG A 97 8.73 12.62 -4.09
N TRP A 98 8.44 12.66 -5.39
CA TRP A 98 8.08 11.48 -6.17
C TRP A 98 9.25 10.49 -6.26
N GLU A 99 10.46 10.97 -6.56
CA GLU A 99 11.66 10.14 -6.54
C GLU A 99 11.87 9.49 -5.17
N ALA A 100 11.74 10.24 -4.08
CA ALA A 100 11.85 9.70 -2.73
C ALA A 100 10.77 8.64 -2.43
N ALA A 101 9.52 8.86 -2.85
CA ALA A 101 8.43 7.89 -2.70
C ALA A 101 8.66 6.62 -3.54
N HIS A 102 9.24 6.76 -4.73
CA HIS A 102 9.63 5.65 -5.59
C HIS A 102 10.67 4.76 -4.90
N TYR A 103 11.81 5.32 -4.50
CA TYR A 103 12.87 4.55 -3.86
C TYR A 103 12.40 3.90 -2.56
N ASN A 104 11.64 4.62 -1.73
CA ASN A 104 11.06 4.02 -0.53
C ASN A 104 10.16 2.79 -0.84
N SER A 105 9.43 2.83 -1.95
CA SER A 105 8.57 1.72 -2.36
C SER A 105 9.35 0.54 -2.93
N VAL A 106 10.45 0.80 -3.64
CA VAL A 106 11.37 -0.23 -4.12
C VAL A 106 12.06 -0.92 -2.94
N ASP A 107 12.59 -0.16 -1.99
CA ASP A 107 13.32 -0.70 -0.84
C ASP A 107 12.42 -1.52 0.10
N HIS A 108 11.14 -1.16 0.21
CA HIS A 108 10.19 -1.86 1.07
C HIS A 108 9.57 -3.10 0.39
N LEU A 109 9.63 -3.20 -0.95
CA LEU A 109 9.02 -4.33 -1.67
C LEU A 109 9.51 -5.70 -1.16
N PRO A 110 10.82 -5.96 -0.96
CA PRO A 110 11.30 -7.25 -0.47
C PRO A 110 10.72 -7.64 0.90
N VAL A 111 10.51 -6.67 1.80
CA VAL A 111 9.92 -6.92 3.13
C VAL A 111 8.49 -7.43 2.99
N PHE A 112 7.70 -6.82 2.11
CA PHE A 112 6.33 -7.25 1.84
C PHE A 112 6.28 -8.63 1.15
N VAL A 113 7.15 -8.87 0.17
CA VAL A 113 7.26 -10.18 -0.48
C VAL A 113 7.59 -11.25 0.55
N GLY A 114 8.59 -11.01 1.41
CA GLY A 114 8.95 -11.90 2.51
C GLY A 114 7.77 -12.19 3.44
N ALA A 115 7.05 -11.15 3.87
CA ALA A 115 5.90 -11.29 4.75
C ALA A 115 4.79 -12.16 4.16
N VAL A 116 4.43 -11.94 2.89
CA VAL A 116 3.39 -12.71 2.20
C VAL A 116 3.83 -14.16 1.95
N LEU A 117 5.09 -14.39 1.59
CA LEU A 117 5.63 -15.74 1.43
C LEU A 117 5.70 -16.48 2.77
N SER A 118 6.10 -15.82 3.86
CA SER A 118 6.12 -16.42 5.21
C SER A 118 4.71 -16.86 5.64
N LEU A 119 3.68 -16.05 5.39
CA LEU A 119 2.29 -16.42 5.72
C LEU A 119 1.84 -17.66 4.95
N GLN A 120 2.15 -17.71 3.65
CA GLN A 120 1.79 -18.84 2.79
C GLN A 120 2.54 -20.11 3.19
N LEU A 121 3.85 -20.02 3.42
CA LEU A 121 4.68 -21.14 3.87
C LEU A 121 4.22 -21.68 5.22
N ALA A 122 3.84 -20.80 6.15
CA ALA A 122 3.32 -21.19 7.45
C ALA A 122 1.90 -21.82 7.39
N GLY A 123 1.22 -21.83 6.24
CA GLY A 123 -0.15 -22.33 6.13
C GLY A 123 -1.15 -21.49 6.95
N VAL A 124 -0.96 -20.17 6.96
CA VAL A 124 -1.88 -19.22 7.58
C VAL A 124 -3.14 -19.09 6.71
N PRO A 125 -4.36 -18.98 7.29
CA PRO A 125 -5.59 -18.91 6.50
C PRO A 125 -5.62 -17.77 5.48
N ASN A 126 -6.11 -18.05 4.27
CA ASN A 126 -6.17 -17.07 3.17
C ASN A 126 -6.86 -15.77 3.56
N ARG A 127 -7.92 -15.81 4.38
CA ARG A 127 -8.60 -14.62 4.89
C ARG A 127 -7.65 -13.66 5.61
N LEU A 128 -6.71 -14.18 6.40
CA LEU A 128 -5.71 -13.37 7.10
C LEU A 128 -4.65 -12.85 6.14
N THR A 129 -4.13 -13.69 5.25
CA THR A 129 -3.16 -13.32 4.21
C THR A 129 -3.70 -12.20 3.32
N ASN A 130 -4.95 -12.31 2.88
CA ASN A 130 -5.62 -11.32 2.05
C ASN A 130 -5.80 -9.99 2.77
N ARG A 131 -6.13 -10.02 4.08
CA ARG A 131 -6.26 -8.81 4.90
C ARG A 131 -4.92 -8.09 5.04
N VAL A 132 -3.84 -8.82 5.30
CA VAL A 132 -2.47 -8.26 5.34
C VAL A 132 -2.12 -7.59 4.01
N CYS A 133 -2.37 -8.28 2.90
CA CYS A 133 -2.12 -7.74 1.56
C CYS A 133 -2.92 -6.46 1.29
N ALA A 134 -4.22 -6.46 1.58
CA ALA A 134 -5.10 -5.32 1.34
C ALA A 134 -4.69 -4.10 2.17
N VAL A 135 -4.43 -4.29 3.47
CA VAL A 135 -3.99 -3.20 4.36
C VAL A 135 -2.64 -2.63 3.90
N TYR A 136 -1.69 -3.51 3.54
CA TYR A 136 -0.40 -3.08 3.03
C TYR A 136 -0.54 -2.24 1.76
N LEU A 137 -1.23 -2.75 0.74
CA LEU A 137 -1.38 -2.06 -0.54
C LEU A 137 -2.09 -0.71 -0.38
N ALA A 138 -3.16 -0.66 0.41
CA ALA A 138 -3.87 0.58 0.71
C ALA A 138 -2.96 1.59 1.44
N ALA A 139 -2.23 1.15 2.46
CA ALA A 139 -1.30 2.00 3.21
C ALA A 139 -0.17 2.53 2.31
N ARG A 140 0.36 1.72 1.40
CA ARG A 140 1.40 2.13 0.45
C ARG A 140 0.88 3.13 -0.60
N ALA A 141 -0.33 2.91 -1.11
CA ALA A 141 -0.97 3.86 -2.03
C ALA A 141 -1.22 5.21 -1.34
N ALA A 142 -1.75 5.20 -0.12
CA ALA A 142 -1.94 6.41 0.69
C ALA A 142 -0.61 7.12 0.99
N TYR A 143 0.41 6.37 1.43
CA TYR A 143 1.75 6.89 1.68
C TYR A 143 2.32 7.61 0.45
N ALA A 144 2.29 6.95 -0.72
CA ALA A 144 2.86 7.51 -1.93
C ALA A 144 2.10 8.76 -2.40
N GLY A 145 0.76 8.72 -2.38
CA GLY A 145 -0.08 9.87 -2.70
C GLY A 145 0.22 11.06 -1.80
N LEU A 146 0.21 10.85 -0.48
CA LEU A 146 0.51 11.90 0.51
C LEU A 146 1.93 12.45 0.32
N TYR A 147 2.93 11.60 0.11
CA TYR A 147 4.30 12.05 -0.07
C TYR A 147 4.45 12.93 -1.32
N ILE A 148 3.82 12.57 -2.43
CA ILE A 148 3.95 13.33 -3.67
C ILE A 148 3.23 14.69 -3.58
N THR A 149 2.04 14.73 -2.99
CA THR A 149 1.13 15.89 -3.11
C THR A 149 1.12 16.83 -1.91
N VAL A 150 1.46 16.36 -0.71
CA VAL A 150 1.37 17.16 0.52
C VAL A 150 2.64 17.95 0.75
N GLU A 151 2.49 19.27 0.97
CA GLU A 151 3.60 20.18 1.29
C GLU A 151 3.56 20.70 2.72
N SER A 152 2.40 20.64 3.39
CA SER A 152 2.26 21.15 4.75
C SER A 152 2.84 20.17 5.78
N GLU A 153 3.54 20.72 6.76
CA GLU A 153 4.18 19.95 7.84
C GLU A 153 3.14 19.15 8.65
N GLY A 154 2.01 19.76 8.99
CA GLY A 154 0.94 19.10 9.74
C GLY A 154 0.35 17.89 9.02
N LEU A 155 0.05 18.00 7.72
CA LEU A 155 -0.48 16.88 6.94
C LEU A 155 0.59 15.83 6.61
N SER A 156 1.88 16.17 6.72
CA SER A 156 2.97 15.22 6.53
C SER A 156 2.99 14.09 7.57
N TRP A 157 2.36 14.29 8.74
CA TRP A 157 2.17 13.23 9.74
C TRP A 157 1.27 12.09 9.25
N LEU A 158 0.31 12.36 8.36
CA LEU A 158 -0.51 11.32 7.73
C LEU A 158 0.35 10.37 6.88
N ARG A 159 1.39 10.91 6.22
CA ARG A 159 2.37 10.09 5.50
C ARG A 159 3.13 9.19 6.48
N THR A 160 3.56 9.71 7.62
CA THR A 160 4.23 8.92 8.67
C THR A 160 3.33 7.80 9.21
N LEU A 161 2.05 8.10 9.44
CA LEU A 161 1.07 7.10 9.87
C LEU A 161 0.88 6.01 8.81
N ALA A 162 0.66 6.39 7.54
CA ALA A 162 0.51 5.43 6.44
C ALA A 162 1.78 4.55 6.27
N TRP A 163 2.96 5.16 6.43
CA TRP A 163 4.23 4.45 6.41
C TRP A 163 4.31 3.41 7.54
N TRP A 164 4.07 3.81 8.79
CA TRP A 164 4.08 2.89 9.93
C TRP A 164 3.04 1.79 9.79
N THR A 165 1.83 2.08 9.31
CA THR A 165 0.81 1.06 9.03
C THR A 165 1.33 -0.03 8.09
N SER A 166 2.03 0.34 7.02
CA SER A 166 2.62 -0.65 6.09
C SER A 166 3.72 -1.51 6.73
N ASN A 167 4.56 -0.92 7.59
CA ASN A 167 5.63 -1.62 8.32
C ASN A 167 5.04 -2.58 9.37
N LEU A 168 4.15 -2.08 10.22
CA LEU A 168 3.49 -2.86 11.27
C LEU A 168 2.67 -4.01 10.68
N THR A 169 2.09 -3.84 9.50
CA THR A 169 1.39 -4.91 8.79
C THR A 169 2.33 -6.05 8.39
N CYS A 170 3.55 -5.74 7.92
CA CYS A 170 4.55 -6.76 7.59
C CYS A 170 5.11 -7.43 8.85
N ILE A 171 5.40 -6.66 9.90
CA ILE A 171 5.83 -7.20 11.21
C ILE A 171 4.78 -8.16 11.76
N TYR A 172 3.52 -7.75 11.74
CA TYR A 172 2.39 -8.59 12.15
C TYR A 172 2.33 -9.89 11.34
N ALA A 173 2.49 -9.83 10.02
CA ALA A 173 2.52 -11.02 9.17
C ALA A 173 3.65 -11.99 9.54
N PHE A 174 4.87 -11.49 9.80
CA PHE A 174 5.98 -12.34 10.25
C PHE A 174 5.69 -12.99 11.61
N VAL A 175 5.14 -12.23 12.55
CA VAL A 175 4.77 -12.74 13.89
C VAL A 175 3.70 -13.83 13.79
N GLU A 176 2.66 -13.63 12.99
CA GLU A 176 1.62 -14.65 12.78
C GLU A 176 2.15 -15.90 12.09
N SER A 177 3.06 -15.74 11.12
CA SER A 177 3.75 -16.86 10.48
C SER A 177 4.56 -17.67 11.50
N ALA A 178 5.34 -16.99 12.35
CA ALA A 178 6.16 -17.63 13.38
C ALA A 178 5.30 -18.39 14.42
N LYS A 179 4.20 -17.77 14.89
CA LYS A 179 3.25 -18.43 15.81
C LYS A 179 2.70 -19.71 15.21
N ARG A 180 2.29 -19.66 13.94
CA ARG A 180 1.69 -20.80 13.24
C ARG A 180 2.69 -21.94 13.04
N ILE A 181 3.92 -21.63 12.62
CA ILE A 181 4.99 -22.63 12.47
C ILE A 181 5.29 -23.30 13.82
N ASN A 182 5.47 -22.52 14.88
CA ASN A 182 5.79 -23.06 16.21
C ASN A 182 4.65 -23.88 16.81
N HIS A 183 3.39 -23.47 16.57
CA HIS A 183 2.23 -24.28 16.95
C HIS A 183 2.25 -25.64 16.26
N ASN A 184 2.51 -25.68 14.94
CA ASN A 184 2.56 -26.93 14.18
C ASN A 184 3.64 -27.89 14.70
N VAL A 185 4.83 -27.35 15.02
CA VAL A 185 5.92 -28.11 15.66
C VAL A 185 5.45 -28.69 17.00
N GLY A 186 4.80 -27.88 17.84
CA GLY A 186 4.28 -28.32 19.14
C GLY A 186 3.18 -29.37 19.06
N THR A 187 2.43 -29.44 17.95
CA THR A 187 1.36 -30.43 17.73
C THR A 187 1.79 -31.63 16.90
N GLY A 188 3.07 -31.76 16.54
CA GLY A 188 3.58 -32.86 15.72
C GLY A 188 3.10 -32.85 14.26
N THR A 189 2.53 -31.74 13.80
CA THR A 189 2.25 -31.52 12.38
C THR A 189 3.54 -31.06 11.73
N VAL A 190 4.04 -31.81 10.74
CA VAL A 190 5.29 -31.47 10.04
C VAL A 190 5.18 -30.03 9.53
N ALA A 191 6.21 -29.23 9.78
CA ALA A 191 6.25 -27.82 9.42
C ALA A 191 6.36 -27.56 7.90
N LEU A 192 6.27 -28.61 7.07
CA LEU A 192 6.34 -28.61 5.60
C LEU A 192 5.46 -29.73 5.05
#